data_AF-A0AAV6NUH8-F1
#
_entry.id   AF-A0AAV6NUH8-F1
#
_cell.length_a   1.000
_cell.length_b   1.000
_cell.length_c   1.000
_cell.angle_alpha   90.00
_cell.angle_beta   90.00
_cell.angle_gamma   90.00
#
_symmetry.space_group_name_H-M   'P 1'
#
loop_
_entity.id
_entity.type
_entity.pdbx_description
1 polymer ?
#
loop_
_entity_poly.entity_id
_entity_poly.type
_entity_poly.pdbx_seq_one_letter_code
_entity_poly.pdbx_strand_id
1 'polypeptide(L)'
;MEGVEMELERRTKFLNGLILKKKAGEQQEQPHPPLNVRVRASDMSFPLQNRAFTSARQLLDSMPAKLDTKRLALALKKEFDSSYGPAWHCIVGTSFGSYVTHSLGGFLYFSIDKVHILLFKTSVEPLSRATSLKD
;
A
#
# COMPACT_ATOMS: atom_id res chain seq x y z
N MET A 1 15.33 2.60 -55.48
CA MET A 1 15.74 3.33 -54.25
C MET A 1 14.51 3.76 -53.45
N GLU A 2 13.41 4.17 -54.09
CA GLU A 2 12.16 4.60 -53.42
C GLU A 2 11.42 3.52 -52.59
N GLY A 3 11.49 2.24 -52.98
CA GLY A 3 10.79 1.16 -52.27
C GLY A 3 11.32 0.85 -50.87
N VAL A 4 12.63 1.01 -50.64
CA VAL A 4 13.24 0.81 -49.30
C VAL A 4 12.95 1.98 -48.37
N GLU A 5 12.78 3.18 -48.92
CA GLU A 5 12.45 4.39 -48.15
C GLU A 5 11.00 4.36 -47.66
N MET A 6 10.06 3.94 -48.50
CA MET A 6 8.67 3.71 -48.10
C MET A 6 8.54 2.65 -46.98
N GLU A 7 9.31 1.56 -47.06
CA GLU A 7 9.31 0.51 -46.04
C GLU A 7 9.93 1.02 -44.71
N LEU A 8 10.98 1.83 -44.78
CA LEU A 8 11.59 2.47 -43.60
C LEU A 8 10.62 3.47 -42.94
N GLU A 9 9.90 4.24 -43.73
CA GLU A 9 8.92 5.19 -43.24
C GLU A 9 7.75 4.46 -42.55
N ARG A 10 7.29 3.35 -43.13
CA ARG A 10 6.23 2.51 -42.57
C ARG A 10 6.63 1.91 -41.22
N ARG A 11 7.87 1.40 -41.12
CA ARG A 11 8.44 0.87 -39.86
C ARG A 11 8.58 1.95 -38.80
N THR A 12 9.05 3.13 -39.18
CA THR A 12 9.19 4.28 -38.29
C THR A 12 7.83 4.72 -37.73
N LYS A 13 6.81 4.83 -38.58
CA LYS A 13 5.43 5.17 -38.16
C LYS A 13 4.85 4.11 -37.21
N PHE A 14 5.09 2.84 -37.49
CA PHE A 14 4.61 1.75 -36.64
C PHE A 14 5.26 1.78 -35.24
N LEU A 15 6.59 1.94 -35.17
CA LEU A 15 7.32 2.03 -33.90
C LEU A 15 6.88 3.26 -33.08
N ASN A 16 6.73 4.42 -33.72
CA ASN A 16 6.24 5.63 -33.06
C ASN A 16 4.81 5.43 -32.52
N GLY A 17 3.95 4.73 -33.25
CA GLY A 17 2.62 4.35 -32.79
C GLY A 17 2.64 3.45 -31.55
N LEU A 18 3.55 2.46 -31.50
CA LEU A 18 3.74 1.60 -30.33
C LEU A 18 4.28 2.37 -29.12
N ILE A 19 5.22 3.28 -29.33
CA ILE A 19 5.78 4.14 -28.28
C ILE A 19 4.70 5.05 -27.69
N LEU A 20 3.89 5.69 -28.54
CA LEU A 20 2.77 6.55 -28.10
C LEU A 20 1.71 5.75 -27.34
N LYS A 21 1.36 4.53 -27.79
CA LYS A 21 0.44 3.64 -27.07
C LYS A 21 0.98 3.22 -25.70
N LYS A 22 2.27 2.90 -25.62
CA LYS A 22 2.94 2.57 -24.34
C LYS A 22 2.96 3.78 -23.40
N LYS A 23 3.31 4.96 -23.92
CA LYS A 23 3.33 6.21 -23.16
C LYS A 23 1.94 6.63 -22.67
N ALA A 24 0.88 6.37 -23.45
CA ALA A 24 -0.50 6.60 -23.02
C ALA A 24 -0.97 5.62 -21.93
N GLY A 25 -0.48 4.36 -21.95
CA GLY A 25 -0.72 3.39 -20.89
C GLY A 25 0.05 3.68 -19.60
N GLU A 26 1.17 4.40 -19.69
CA GLU A 26 2.03 4.80 -18.56
C GLU A 26 1.67 6.20 -17.99
N GLN A 27 0.72 6.94 -18.56
CA GLN A 27 0.42 8.34 -18.21
C GLN A 27 -0.65 8.54 -17.11
N GLN A 28 -0.85 7.55 -16.24
CA GLN A 28 -1.69 7.71 -15.05
C GLN A 28 -0.93 7.48 -13.72
N GLU A 29 0.38 7.70 -13.71
CA GLU A 29 1.14 7.92 -12.48
C GLU A 29 1.75 9.34 -12.51
N GLN A 30 1.21 10.21 -11.66
CA GLN A 30 1.83 11.46 -11.25
C GLN A 30 3.31 11.21 -10.87
N PRO A 31 4.25 12.12 -11.15
CA PRO A 31 5.63 11.98 -10.73
C PRO A 31 5.74 12.29 -9.23
N HIS A 32 5.16 11.43 -8.40
CA HIS A 32 5.51 11.38 -6.99
C HIS A 32 6.94 10.82 -6.92
N PRO A 33 7.85 11.44 -6.14
CA PRO A 33 9.18 10.89 -5.96
C PRO A 33 9.08 9.42 -5.58
N PRO A 34 10.00 8.55 -6.04
CA PRO A 34 9.91 7.12 -5.83
C PRO A 34 9.61 6.88 -4.36
N LEU A 35 8.46 6.27 -4.11
CA LEU A 35 8.04 5.93 -2.78
C LEU A 35 9.18 5.06 -2.23
N ASN A 36 10.01 5.58 -1.32
CA ASN A 36 11.03 4.79 -0.60
C ASN A 36 10.38 3.78 0.35
N VAL A 37 9.34 3.10 -0.15
CA VAL A 37 8.62 1.99 0.44
C VAL A 37 9.44 0.75 0.14
N ARG A 38 9.80 0.04 1.19
CA ARG A 38 10.46 -1.25 1.09
C ARG A 38 9.66 -2.26 1.87
N VAL A 39 9.03 -3.18 1.16
CA VAL A 39 8.31 -4.31 1.75
C VAL A 39 9.34 -5.28 2.32
N ARG A 40 9.12 -5.68 3.56
CA ARG A 40 9.95 -6.67 4.28
C ARG A 40 9.28 -8.03 4.30
N ALA A 41 7.97 -8.06 4.51
CA ALA A 41 7.15 -9.26 4.41
C ALA A 41 5.68 -8.86 4.23
N SER A 42 4.91 -9.63 3.48
CA SER A 42 3.46 -9.42 3.35
C SER A 42 2.77 -10.68 2.84
N ASP A 43 1.54 -10.90 3.27
CA ASP A 43 0.59 -11.85 2.66
C ASP A 43 -0.64 -11.13 2.08
N MET A 44 -0.70 -9.79 2.17
CA MET A 44 -1.78 -8.96 1.61
C MET A 44 -1.72 -8.89 0.08
N SER A 45 -2.87 -8.67 -0.55
CA SER A 45 -2.94 -8.35 -1.98
C SER A 45 -2.27 -7.01 -2.31
N PHE A 46 -1.71 -6.88 -3.51
CA PHE A 46 -1.08 -5.63 -3.98
C PHE A 46 -1.97 -4.39 -3.84
N PRO A 47 -3.28 -4.42 -4.17
CA PRO A 47 -4.14 -3.26 -3.97
C PRO A 47 -4.21 -2.83 -2.50
N LEU A 48 -4.25 -3.78 -1.56
CA LEU A 48 -4.33 -3.49 -0.14
C LEU A 48 -2.99 -2.94 0.40
N GLN A 49 -1.87 -3.48 -0.09
CA GLN A 49 -0.53 -2.93 0.19
C GLN A 49 -0.43 -1.47 -0.29
N ASN A 50 -0.86 -1.18 -1.53
CA ASN A 50 -0.84 0.17 -2.08
C ASN A 50 -1.68 1.16 -1.27
N ARG A 51 -2.81 0.71 -0.72
CA ARG A 51 -3.60 1.53 0.23
C ARG A 51 -2.80 1.83 1.49
N ALA A 52 -2.17 0.84 2.12
CA ALA A 52 -1.34 1.07 3.30
C ALA A 52 -0.18 2.03 3.02
N PHE A 53 0.49 1.89 1.86
CA PHE A 53 1.60 2.78 1.47
C PHE A 53 1.15 4.21 1.27
N THR A 54 0.04 4.40 0.56
CA THR A 54 -0.52 5.72 0.25
C THR A 54 -0.94 6.42 1.54
N SER A 55 -1.69 5.75 2.41
CA SER A 55 -2.18 6.32 3.66
C SER A 55 -1.04 6.64 4.62
N ALA A 56 -0.03 5.77 4.71
CA ALA A 56 1.15 6.02 5.53
C ALA A 56 1.96 7.22 5.01
N ARG A 57 2.17 7.32 3.69
CA ARG A 57 2.89 8.44 3.06
C ARG A 57 2.17 9.76 3.28
N GLN A 58 0.88 9.82 2.96
CA GLN A 58 0.08 11.05 3.14
C GLN A 58 0.15 11.55 4.57
N LEU A 59 0.09 10.65 5.54
CA LEU A 59 0.17 11.05 6.93
C LEU A 59 1.58 11.51 7.32
N LEU A 60 2.64 10.80 6.88
CA LEU A 60 4.03 11.21 7.11
C LEU A 60 4.33 12.59 6.50
N ASP A 61 3.85 12.85 5.29
CA ASP A 61 4.05 14.12 4.58
C ASP A 61 3.29 15.28 5.26
N SER A 62 2.17 14.98 5.93
CA SER A 62 1.39 15.97 6.70
C SER A 62 1.94 16.25 8.10
N MET A 63 2.90 15.45 8.58
CA MET A 63 3.45 15.59 9.93
C MET A 63 4.55 16.66 9.98
N PRO A 64 4.70 17.37 11.11
CA PRO A 64 5.85 18.23 11.35
C PRO A 64 7.16 17.41 11.39
N ALA A 65 8.31 18.09 11.40
CA ALA A 65 9.64 17.46 11.36
C ALA A 65 9.89 16.36 12.41
N LYS A 66 9.12 16.36 13.52
CA LYS A 66 9.13 15.28 14.51
C LYS A 66 8.06 14.24 14.18
N LEU A 67 8.51 13.01 13.92
CA LEU A 67 7.65 11.85 13.72
C LEU A 67 6.78 11.57 14.95
N ASP A 68 5.46 11.55 14.75
CA ASP A 68 4.49 11.08 15.75
C ASP A 68 4.05 9.65 15.39
N THR A 69 4.81 8.67 15.91
CA THR A 69 4.55 7.24 15.65
C THR A 69 3.19 6.79 16.15
N LYS A 70 2.71 7.35 17.26
CA LYS A 70 1.40 7.01 17.85
C LYS A 70 0.27 7.46 16.93
N ARG A 71 0.35 8.69 16.41
CA ARG A 71 -0.65 9.20 15.46
C ARG A 71 -0.68 8.37 14.17
N LEU A 72 0.48 7.97 13.66
CA LEU A 72 0.56 7.11 12.47
C LEU A 72 -0.05 5.73 12.69
N ALA A 73 0.31 5.06 13.79
CA ALA A 73 -0.26 3.77 14.13
C ALA A 73 -1.79 3.84 14.30
N LEU A 74 -2.28 4.86 15.01
CA LEU A 74 -3.71 5.04 15.26
C LEU A 74 -4.49 5.29 13.96
N ALA A 75 -3.97 6.14 13.07
CA ALA A 75 -4.64 6.49 11.83
C ALA A 75 -4.76 5.26 10.91
N LEU A 76 -3.65 4.54 10.68
CA LEU A 76 -3.65 3.33 9.85
C LEU A 76 -4.58 2.25 10.42
N LYS A 77 -4.53 2.01 11.73
CA LYS A 77 -5.43 1.07 12.39
C LYS A 77 -6.90 1.45 12.16
N LYS A 78 -7.27 2.72 12.41
CA LYS A 78 -8.65 3.20 12.27
C LYS A 78 -9.16 3.08 10.84
N GLU A 79 -8.35 3.47 9.87
CA GLU A 79 -8.70 3.38 8.45
C GLU A 79 -8.97 1.93 8.04
N PHE A 80 -8.09 1.00 8.45
CA PHE A 80 -8.20 -0.40 8.07
C PHE A 80 -9.33 -1.12 8.82
N ASP A 81 -9.56 -0.82 10.10
CA ASP A 81 -10.73 -1.29 10.85
C ASP A 81 -12.02 -0.84 10.17
N SER A 82 -12.11 0.42 9.77
CA SER A 82 -13.30 0.98 9.13
C SER A 82 -13.53 0.44 7.72
N SER A 83 -12.47 0.18 6.96
CA SER A 83 -12.57 -0.19 5.54
C SER A 83 -12.61 -1.70 5.30
N TYR A 84 -11.97 -2.48 6.18
CA TYR A 84 -11.76 -3.92 5.98
C TYR A 84 -12.18 -4.77 7.20
N GLY A 85 -12.88 -4.14 8.16
CA GLY A 85 -13.43 -4.76 9.35
C GLY A 85 -12.37 -5.04 10.43
N PRO A 86 -12.75 -4.99 11.71
CA PRO A 86 -11.85 -5.25 12.83
C PRO A 86 -11.38 -6.72 12.89
N ALA A 87 -10.31 -7.06 13.63
CA ALA A 87 -9.46 -6.14 14.41
C ALA A 87 -8.07 -6.01 13.78
N TRP A 88 -7.75 -4.81 13.30
CA TRP A 88 -6.43 -4.43 12.85
C TRP A 88 -5.57 -3.93 13.99
N HIS A 89 -4.27 -4.13 13.85
CA HIS A 89 -3.22 -3.67 14.76
C HIS A 89 -2.12 -3.02 13.93
N CYS A 90 -1.55 -1.93 14.45
CA CYS A 90 -0.46 -1.23 13.78
C CYS A 90 0.64 -0.88 14.78
N ILE A 91 1.88 -1.23 14.44
CA ILE A 91 3.09 -0.91 15.20
C ILE A 91 3.98 -0.05 14.31
N VAL A 92 4.46 1.07 14.85
CA VAL A 92 5.30 2.04 14.13
C VAL A 92 6.50 2.39 14.98
N GLY A 93 7.70 2.35 14.40
CA GLY A 93 8.93 2.73 15.08
C GLY A 93 10.13 2.82 14.14
N THR A 94 11.27 3.27 14.65
CA THR A 94 12.55 3.26 13.92
C THR A 94 13.29 1.93 14.05
N SER A 95 12.95 1.13 15.08
CA SER A 95 13.42 -0.24 15.28
C SER A 95 12.47 -0.96 16.22
N PHE A 96 12.11 -2.21 15.89
CA PHE A 96 11.34 -3.10 16.76
C PHE A 96 11.51 -4.56 16.32
N GLY A 97 11.34 -5.49 17.24
CA GLY A 97 11.13 -6.91 16.96
C GLY A 97 9.67 -7.27 17.18
N SER A 98 9.14 -8.23 16.41
CA SER A 98 7.76 -8.70 16.55
C SER A 98 7.66 -10.20 16.28
N TYR A 99 6.89 -10.91 17.11
CA TYR A 99 6.47 -12.29 16.88
C TYR A 99 4.97 -12.35 17.11
N VAL A 100 4.20 -12.31 16.02
CA VAL A 100 2.73 -12.13 16.09
C VAL A 100 2.01 -13.20 15.30
N THR A 101 0.88 -13.65 15.84
CA THR A 101 -0.11 -14.44 15.10
C THR A 101 -1.08 -13.50 14.40
N HIS A 102 -1.33 -13.71 13.13
CA HIS A 102 -2.19 -12.89 12.30
C HIS A 102 -3.09 -13.77 11.42
N SER A 103 -4.20 -13.18 10.96
CA SER A 103 -5.08 -13.81 9.98
C SER A 103 -4.45 -13.73 8.59
N LEU A 104 -4.69 -14.76 7.77
CA LEU A 104 -4.23 -14.83 6.39
C LEU A 104 -4.73 -13.64 5.56
N GLY A 105 -3.87 -13.14 4.68
CA GLY A 105 -4.14 -12.01 3.78
C GLY A 105 -4.19 -10.66 4.47
N GLY A 106 -3.83 -10.62 5.75
CA GLY A 106 -4.01 -9.47 6.63
C GLY A 106 -2.72 -8.92 7.19
N PHE A 107 -1.54 -9.28 6.69
CA PHE A 107 -0.23 -8.93 7.24
C PHE A 107 0.65 -8.17 6.25
N LEU A 108 1.25 -7.09 6.75
CA LEU A 108 2.19 -6.26 6.00
C LEU A 108 3.22 -5.63 6.93
N TYR A 109 4.49 -5.93 6.67
CA TYR A 109 5.64 -5.27 7.27
C TYR A 109 6.43 -4.53 6.18
N PHE A 110 6.53 -3.21 6.31
CA PHE A 110 7.24 -2.36 5.36
C PHE A 110 7.95 -1.20 6.06
N SER A 111 8.78 -0.47 5.32
CA SER A 111 9.38 0.78 5.80
C SER A 111 9.23 1.88 4.77
N ILE A 112 8.97 3.09 5.22
CA ILE A 112 9.12 4.33 4.45
C ILE A 112 10.32 5.08 5.04
N ASP A 113 11.38 5.22 4.26
CA ASP A 113 12.65 5.81 4.71
C ASP A 113 13.21 5.08 5.96
N LYS A 114 13.22 5.75 7.13
CA LYS A 114 13.68 5.20 8.42
C LYS A 114 12.52 4.76 9.34
N VAL A 115 11.28 4.84 8.87
CA VAL A 115 10.09 4.50 9.66
C VAL A 115 9.62 3.11 9.26
N HIS A 116 9.63 2.19 10.21
CA HIS A 116 9.13 0.83 10.07
C HIS A 116 7.68 0.77 10.52
N ILE A 117 6.85 0.07 9.74
CA ILE A 117 5.40 -0.05 9.95
C ILE A 117 5.02 -1.52 9.79
N LEU A 118 4.45 -2.09 10.86
CA LEU A 118 3.85 -3.42 10.86
C LEU A 118 2.35 -3.27 11.04
N LEU A 119 1.57 -3.68 10.04
CA LEU A 119 0.11 -3.65 10.03
C LEU A 119 -0.39 -5.08 9.88
N PHE A 120 -1.19 -5.55 10.83
CA PHE A 120 -1.71 -6.91 10.78
C PHE A 120 -3.14 -7.04 11.32
N LYS A 121 -3.91 -7.98 10.76
CA LYS A 121 -5.27 -8.32 11.23
C LYS A 121 -5.24 -9.56 12.11
N THR A 122 -6.05 -9.58 13.17
CA THR A 122 -6.30 -10.77 14.00
C THR A 122 -7.73 -11.25 13.84
N SER A 123 -7.94 -12.55 14.04
CA SER A 123 -9.30 -13.08 14.22
C SER A 123 -9.84 -12.62 15.56
N VAL A 124 -11.04 -12.04 15.56
CA VAL A 124 -11.77 -11.70 16.77
C VAL A 124 -13.15 -12.31 16.67
N GLU A 125 -13.57 -13.02 17.72
CA GLU A 125 -14.91 -13.55 17.82
C GLU A 125 -15.78 -12.47 18.51
N PRO A 126 -16.80 -11.91 17.84
CA PRO A 126 -17.68 -10.96 18.48
C PRO A 126 -18.42 -11.69 19.61
N LEU A 127 -18.25 -11.22 20.85
CA LEU A 127 -19.10 -11.65 21.94
C LEU A 127 -20.52 -11.21 21.60
N SER A 128 -21.35 -12.13 21.10
CA SER A 128 -22.78 -11.89 20.98
C SER A 128 -23.28 -11.60 22.39
N ARG A 129 -23.77 -10.38 22.63
CA ARG A 129 -24.37 -9.99 23.90
C ARG A 129 -25.48 -10.99 24.16
N ALA A 130 -25.25 -11.94 25.07
CA ALA A 130 -26.24 -12.93 25.42
C ALA A 130 -27.51 -12.16 25.81
N THR A 131 -28.57 -12.35 25.03
CA THR A 131 -29.92 -12.05 25.45
C THR A 131 -30.16 -12.88 26.70
N SER A 132 -29.87 -12.30 27.85
CA SER A 132 -30.27 -12.82 29.14
C SER A 132 -31.77 -12.63 29.23
N LEU A 133 -32.52 -13.63 28.78
CA LEU A 133 -33.95 -13.77 29.02
C LEU A 133 -34.29 -15.27 29.07
N LYS A 134 -34.94 -15.64 30.18
CA LYS A 134 -35.54 -16.93 30.59
C LYS A 134 -34.56 -17.82 31.37
N ASP A 135 -34.83 -18.19 32.63
CA ASP A 135 -36.11 -18.36 33.36
C ASP A 135 -36.17 -17.61 34.70
#